data_AF-A0A8T6HHL0-F1
#
_entry.id   AF-A0A8T6HHL0-F1
#
_cell.length_a   1.000
_cell.length_b   1.000
_cell.length_c   1.000
_cell.angle_alpha   90.00
_cell.angle_beta   90.00
_cell.angle_gamma   90.00
#
_symmetry.space_group_name_H-M   'P 1'
#
loop_
_entity.id
_entity.type
_entity.pdbx_description
1 polymer ?
#
loop_
_entity_poly.entity_id
_entity_poly.type
_entity_poly.pdbx_seq_one_letter_code
_entity_poly.pdbx_strand_id
1 'polypeptide(L)' 'MPQFPSVEWFEELRDTVQDDPHWRDFGMMDCAMGVNVGETTIKLVFDGYEIPEIADISTSADEEDLDFTLVMP' A
#
# COMPACT_ATOMS: atom_id res chain seq x y z
N MET A 1 -11.58 -14.23 -3.18
CA MET A 1 -10.43 -13.52 -3.73
C MET A 1 -10.86 -12.07 -3.85
N PRO A 2 -10.24 -11.17 -3.07
CA PRO A 2 -10.47 -9.73 -3.18
C PRO A 2 -10.10 -9.26 -4.60
N GLN A 3 -10.71 -8.15 -5.03
CA GLN A 3 -10.50 -7.62 -6.37
C GLN A 3 -9.46 -6.51 -6.35
N PHE A 4 -8.51 -6.57 -7.27
CA PHE A 4 -7.60 -5.46 -7.48
C PHE A 4 -8.29 -4.35 -8.29
N PRO A 5 -8.14 -3.05 -7.92
CA PRO A 5 -7.56 -2.53 -6.67
C PRO A 5 -8.60 -2.51 -5.54
N SER A 6 -8.28 -3.04 -4.36
CA SER A 6 -9.08 -2.84 -3.14
C SER A 6 -8.22 -2.93 -1.89
N VAL A 7 -8.67 -2.33 -0.79
CA VAL A 7 -8.01 -2.44 0.52
C VAL A 7 -7.80 -3.91 0.89
N GLU A 8 -8.86 -4.72 0.80
CA GLU A 8 -8.80 -6.16 1.11
C GLU A 8 -7.75 -6.90 0.26
N TRP A 9 -7.55 -6.51 -1.00
CA TRP A 9 -6.54 -7.10 -1.87
C TRP A 9 -5.13 -6.79 -1.39
N PHE A 10 -4.90 -5.53 -0.99
CA PHE A 10 -3.60 -5.11 -0.46
C PHE A 10 -3.34 -5.66 0.95
N GLU A 11 -4.36 -5.87 1.76
CA GLU A 11 -4.25 -6.56 3.05
C GLU A 11 -3.84 -8.03 2.86
N GLU A 12 -4.47 -8.75 1.92
CA GLU A 12 -4.08 -10.13 1.61
C GLU A 12 -2.64 -10.21 1.05
N LEU A 13 -2.23 -9.22 0.23
CA LEU A 13 -0.84 -9.10 -0.23
C LEU A 13 0.12 -8.85 0.94
N ARG A 14 -0.19 -7.91 1.84
CA ARG A 14 0.60 -7.61 3.04
C ARG A 14 0.84 -8.88 3.85
N ASP A 15 -0.23 -9.62 4.13
CA ASP A 15 -0.13 -10.81 4.96
C ASP A 15 0.72 -11.88 4.26
N THR A 16 0.57 -12.02 2.94
CA THR A 16 1.41 -12.91 2.13
C THR A 16 2.89 -12.55 2.16
N VAL A 17 3.24 -11.26 2.01
CA VAL A 17 4.65 -10.85 1.99
C VAL A 17 5.28 -10.87 3.37
N GLN A 18 4.56 -10.49 4.43
CA GLN A 18 5.11 -10.50 5.79
C GLN A 18 5.33 -11.92 6.33
N ASP A 19 4.62 -12.92 5.82
CA ASP A 19 4.88 -14.34 6.10
C ASP A 19 6.10 -14.90 5.33
N ASP A 20 6.62 -14.18 4.33
CA ASP A 20 7.81 -14.59 3.56
C ASP A 20 9.09 -14.31 4.36
N PRO A 21 9.93 -15.34 4.66
CA PRO A 21 11.19 -15.15 5.38
C PRO A 21 12.18 -14.22 4.65
N HIS A 22 12.04 -14.03 3.34
CA HIS A 22 12.88 -13.15 2.54
C HIS A 22 12.40 -11.69 2.52
N TRP A 23 11.24 -11.37 3.08
CA TRP A 23 10.73 -9.99 3.10
C TRP A 23 11.74 -9.00 3.69
N ARG A 24 12.41 -9.39 4.76
CA ARG A 24 13.42 -8.55 5.43
C ARG A 24 14.70 -8.37 4.62
N ASP A 25 14.95 -9.22 3.61
CA ASP A 25 16.11 -9.10 2.75
C ASP A 25 16.02 -7.87 1.83
N PHE A 26 14.81 -7.35 1.60
CA PHE A 26 14.57 -6.11 0.83
C PHE A 26 14.93 -4.83 1.59
N GLY A 27 15.24 -4.92 2.89
CA GLY A 27 15.60 -3.80 3.75
C GLY A 27 14.39 -3.10 4.38
N MET A 28 14.67 -2.06 5.17
CA MET A 28 13.64 -1.25 5.83
C MET A 28 13.16 -0.13 4.93
N MET A 29 11.87 0.19 5.03
CA MET A 29 11.26 1.30 4.31
C MET A 29 10.31 2.07 5.22
N ASP A 30 10.50 3.37 5.30
CA ASP A 30 9.61 4.31 5.99
C ASP A 30 9.01 5.23 4.94
N CYS A 31 7.75 5.00 4.58
CA CYS A 31 7.11 5.71 3.47
C CYS A 31 5.59 5.61 3.52
N ALA A 32 4.89 6.70 3.23
CA ALA A 32 3.48 6.67 2.85
C ALA A 32 3.38 6.82 1.32
N MET A 33 2.92 5.78 0.62
CA MET A 33 2.77 5.81 -0.84
C MET A 33 1.34 5.56 -1.29
N GLY A 34 0.98 6.15 -2.42
CA GLY A 34 -0.29 5.90 -3.10
C GLY A 34 -0.14 4.91 -4.26
N VAL A 35 -1.15 4.09 -4.48
CA VAL A 35 -1.35 3.32 -5.70
C VAL A 35 -2.66 3.75 -6.32
N ASN A 36 -2.58 4.53 -7.41
CA ASN A 36 -3.73 5.02 -8.15
C ASN A 36 -3.98 4.17 -9.40
N VAL A 37 -5.20 3.66 -9.52
CA VAL A 37 -5.65 2.80 -10.60
C VAL A 37 -7.06 3.24 -11.01
N GLY A 38 -7.15 3.95 -12.13
CA GLY A 38 -8.39 4.56 -12.58
C GLY A 38 -8.92 5.58 -11.56
N GLU A 39 -10.11 5.31 -11.00
CA GLU A 39 -10.74 6.17 -9.99
C GLU A 39 -10.42 5.77 -8.55
N THR A 40 -9.63 4.71 -8.35
CA THR A 40 -9.28 4.20 -7.01
C THR A 40 -7.86 4.55 -6.64
N THR A 41 -7.66 5.20 -5.50
CA THR A 41 -6.34 5.44 -4.89
C THR A 41 -6.26 4.72 -3.55
N ILE A 42 -5.32 3.77 -3.43
CA ILE A 42 -5.02 3.08 -2.16
C ILE A 42 -3.73 3.63 -1.56
N LYS A 43 -3.79 4.08 -0.31
CA LYS A 43 -2.64 4.45 0.51
C LYS A 43 -2.05 3.20 1.16
N LEU A 44 -0.73 3.09 1.14
CA LEU A 44 0.07 2.10 1.85
C LEU A 44 1.09 2.83 2.71
N VAL A 45 1.08 2.59 4.02
CA VAL A 45 2.12 3.09 4.93
C VAL A 45 3.04 1.94 5.27
N PHE A 46 4.33 2.17 5.05
CA PHE A 46 5.44 1.30 5.44
C PHE A 46 6.16 1.94 6.62
N ASP A 47 6.45 1.13 7.64
CA ASP A 47 7.21 1.50 8.84
C ASP A 47 8.19 0.37 9.19
N GLY A 48 9.47 0.59 8.93
CA GLY A 48 10.52 -0.42 9.07
C GLY A 48 10.29 -1.63 8.15
N TYR A 49 9.81 -2.73 8.75
CA TYR A 49 9.49 -3.99 8.05
C TYR A 49 7.99 -4.29 8.01
N GLU A 50 7.15 -3.40 8.52
CA GLU A 50 5.72 -3.62 8.64
C GLU A 50 4.95 -2.69 7.69
N ILE A 51 3.71 -3.07 7.41
CA ILE A 51 2.77 -2.27 6.62
C ILE A 51 1.55 -2.01 7.52
N PRO A 52 1.65 -1.06 8.47
CA PRO A 52 0.64 -0.86 9.51
C PRO A 52 -0.70 -0.31 9.01
N GLU A 53 -0.70 0.39 7.87
CA GLU A 53 -1.91 1.06 7.36
C GLU A 53 -2.07 0.83 5.86
N ILE A 54 -3.27 0.41 5.49
CA ILE A 54 -3.76 0.26 4.12
C ILE A 54 -5.14 0.90 4.10
N ALA A 55 -5.35 1.91 3.26
CA ALA A 55 -6.59 2.68 3.25
C ALA A 55 -6.98 3.11 1.84
N ASP A 56 -8.28 3.14 1.57
CA ASP A 56 -8.82 3.79 0.36
C ASP A 56 -8.89 5.30 0.61
N ILE A 57 -8.20 6.07 -0.23
CA ILE A 57 -8.11 7.53 -0.16
C ILE A 57 -8.66 8.21 -1.42
N SER A 58 -9.42 7.49 -2.24
CA SER A 58 -9.92 7.97 -3.54
C SER A 58 -10.75 9.27 -3.47
N THR A 59 -11.29 9.59 -2.29
CA THR A 59 -12.14 10.77 -2.06
C THR A 59 -11.59 11.73 -1.00
N SER A 60 -10.41 11.47 -0.45
CA SER A 60 -9.85 12.24 0.68
C SER A 60 -8.74 13.19 0.25
N ALA A 61 -8.53 14.25 1.04
CA ALA A 61 -7.40 15.17 0.88
C ALA A 61 -6.05 14.51 1.26
N ASP A 62 -6.07 13.28 1.78
CA ASP A 62 -4.92 12.50 2.22
C ASP A 62 -3.93 12.16 1.10
N GLU A 63 -4.25 12.45 -0.17
CA GLU A 63 -3.27 12.40 -1.27
C GLU A 63 -2.10 13.36 -1.06
N GLU A 64 -2.28 14.47 -0.32
CA GLU A 64 -1.21 15.44 -0.05
C GLU A 64 -0.15 14.92 0.96
N ASP A 65 -0.49 13.91 1.77
CA ASP A 65 0.40 13.32 2.79
C ASP A 65 1.19 12.09 2.27
N LEU A 66 1.21 11.88 0.96
CA LEU A 66 1.97 10.80 0.33
C LEU A 66 3.36 11.28 -0.14
N ASP A 67 4.38 10.47 0.10
CA ASP A 67 5.73 10.71 -0.42
C ASP A 67 5.77 10.59 -1.95
N PHE A 68 5.03 9.62 -2.49
CA PHE A 68 4.85 9.43 -3.92
C PHE A 68 3.61 8.58 -4.23
N THR A 69 3.14 8.67 -5.48
CA THR A 69 2.03 7.85 -5.99
C THR A 69 2.45 7.12 -7.26
N LEU A 70 2.23 5.81 -7.29
CA LEU A 70 2.32 5.00 -8.50
C LEU A 70 0.99 5.10 -9.25
N VAL A 71 1.01 5.65 -10.46
CA VAL A 71 -0.18 5.79 -11.31
C VAL A 71 -0.15 4.72 -12.38
N MET A 72 -1.20 3.90 -12.43
CA MET A 72 -1.39 2.88 -13.46
C MET A 72 -2.56 3.29 -14.38
N PRO A 73 -2.29 3.46 -15.69
CA PRO A 73 -3.32 3.83 -16.67
C PRO A 73 -4.27 2.67 -17.00
#